data_AF-A0A1J5FFI2-F1
#
_entry.id   AF-A0A1J5FFI2-F1
#
_cell.length_a   1.000
_cell.length_b   1.000
_cell.length_c   1.000
_cell.angle_alpha   90.00
_cell.angle_beta   90.00
_cell.angle_gamma   90.00
#
_symmetry.space_group_name_H-M   'P 1'
#
loop_
_entity.id
_entity.type
_entity.pdbx_description
1 polymer ?
#
loop_
_entity_poly.entity_id
_entity_poly.type
_entity_poly.pdbx_seq_one_letter_code
_entity_poly.pdbx_strand_id
1 'polypeptide(L)'
;MLEVILNIYLIINNGFVEEFRAVAYEREGGDDSKIEFLKKSAKADFSKSYRFDAPQNADGKLMTDRQFWKLEKRNKHFVLFEEIFSKFKIPENPLICVTRVIDNKILSGEE
;
A
#
# COMPACT_ATOMS: atom_id res chain seq x y z
N MET A 1 1.35 -12.68 -19.49
CA MET A 1 1.46 -11.23 -19.70
C MET A 1 2.13 -10.68 -18.48
N LEU A 2 3.18 -9.91 -18.72
CA LEU A 2 3.95 -9.24 -17.68
C LEU A 2 3.16 -8.03 -17.20
N GLU A 3 2.93 -7.98 -15.90
CA GLU A 3 2.15 -6.93 -15.24
C GLU A 3 2.90 -6.37 -14.04
N VAL A 4 2.73 -5.07 -13.78
CA VAL A 4 3.29 -4.44 -12.58
C VAL A 4 2.34 -4.66 -11.41
N ILE A 5 2.86 -5.28 -10.35
CA ILE A 5 2.15 -5.56 -9.10
C ILE A 5 2.85 -4.87 -7.93
N LEU A 6 2.10 -4.53 -6.88
CA LEU A 6 2.61 -3.75 -5.76
C LEU A 6 2.38 -4.40 -4.41
N ASN A 7 3.41 -4.36 -3.56
CA ASN A 7 3.25 -4.39 -2.12
C ASN A 7 3.19 -2.94 -1.62
N ILE A 8 2.12 -2.57 -0.94
CA ILE A 8 1.93 -1.25 -0.32
C ILE A 8 1.84 -1.45 1.19
N TYR A 9 2.49 -0.56 1.94
CA TYR A 9 2.46 -0.53 3.40
C TYR A 9 1.77 0.74 3.86
N LEU A 10 0.74 0.58 4.67
CA LEU A 10 0.03 1.66 5.33
C LEU A 10 0.60 1.82 6.74
N ILE A 11 1.37 2.87 6.99
CA ILE A 11 2.00 3.10 8.29
C ILE A 11 1.09 3.97 9.14
N ILE A 12 0.62 3.39 10.24
CA ILE A 12 -0.28 4.03 11.19
C ILE A 12 0.41 4.09 12.53
N ASN A 13 0.65 5.30 13.01
CA ASN A 13 1.22 5.53 14.34
C ASN A 13 0.27 6.43 15.12
N ASN A 14 -0.05 6.03 16.36
CA ASN A 14 -0.98 6.77 17.22
C ASN A 14 -2.36 7.08 16.58
N GLY A 15 -2.82 6.19 15.68
CA GLY A 15 -4.10 6.34 14.97
C GLY A 15 -4.08 7.27 13.74
N PHE A 16 -2.92 7.78 13.35
CA PHE A 16 -2.73 8.61 12.16
C PHE A 16 -1.94 7.88 11.09
N VAL A 17 -2.33 8.05 9.82
CA VAL A 17 -1.56 7.60 8.67
C VAL A 17 -0.37 8.55 8.52
N GLU A 18 0.84 8.09 8.86
CA GLU A 18 2.06 8.92 8.81
C GLU A 18 2.75 8.88 7.45
N GLU A 19 2.80 7.71 6.84
CA GLU A 19 3.45 7.51 5.57
C GLU A 19 2.90 6.26 4.88
N PHE A 20 3.18 6.16 3.59
CA PHE A 20 3.08 4.89 2.88
C PHE A 20 4.46 4.42 2.48
N ARG A 21 4.56 3.12 2.24
CA ARG A 21 5.70 2.57 1.52
C ARG A 21 5.24 1.65 0.42
N ALA A 22 6.06 1.46 -0.61
CA ALA A 22 5.73 0.48 -1.63
C ALA A 22 6.96 -0.15 -2.31
N VAL A 23 6.75 -1.37 -2.82
CA VAL A 23 7.66 -2.12 -3.68
C VAL A 23 6.88 -2.58 -4.89
N ALA A 24 7.43 -2.35 -6.09
CA ALA A 24 6.86 -2.80 -7.35
C ALA A 24 7.63 -4.01 -7.89
N TYR A 25 6.90 -4.88 -8.58
CA TYR A 25 7.44 -6.02 -9.30
C TYR A 25 6.77 -6.16 -10.65
N GLU A 26 7.52 -6.65 -11.63
CA GLU A 26 6.97 -7.12 -12.89
C GLU A 26 6.84 -8.65 -12.83
N ARG A 27 5.63 -9.16 -13.01
CA ARG A 27 5.35 -10.60 -12.90
C ARG A 27 4.34 -11.07 -13.92
N GLU A 28 4.60 -12.28 -14.43
CA GLU A 28 3.63 -13.06 -15.17
C GLU A 28 2.94 -14.08 -14.26
N GLY A 29 1.81 -14.61 -14.73
CA GLY A 29 1.03 -15.64 -14.02
C GLY A 29 -0.40 -15.19 -13.75
N GLY A 30 -1.17 -16.05 -13.09
CA GLY A 30 -2.51 -15.71 -12.61
C GLY A 30 -2.47 -14.86 -11.34
N ASP A 31 -3.56 -14.16 -11.06
CA ASP A 31 -3.66 -13.23 -9.92
C ASP A 31 -3.39 -13.93 -8.58
N ASP A 32 -3.88 -15.15 -8.39
CA ASP A 32 -3.63 -15.93 -7.16
C ASP A 32 -2.13 -16.10 -6.88
N SER A 33 -1.35 -16.46 -7.90
CA SER A 33 0.10 -16.67 -7.79
C SER A 33 0.86 -15.36 -7.51
N LYS A 34 0.40 -14.26 -8.10
CA LYS A 34 0.96 -12.92 -7.88
C LYS A 34 0.64 -12.42 -6.47
N ILE A 35 -0.59 -12.61 -6.00
CA ILE A 35 -1.02 -12.29 -4.63
C ILE A 35 -0.22 -13.11 -3.61
N GLU A 36 -0.06 -14.41 -3.83
CA GLU A 36 0.71 -15.27 -2.94
C GLU A 36 2.17 -14.81 -2.85
N PHE A 37 2.77 -14.43 -3.97
CA PHE A 37 4.11 -13.86 -4.00
C PHE A 37 4.20 -12.55 -3.21
N LEU A 38 3.24 -11.63 -3.39
CA LEU A 38 3.19 -10.36 -2.65
C LEU A 38 3.12 -10.61 -1.15
N LYS A 39 2.21 -11.49 -0.70
CA LYS A 39 2.05 -11.88 0.71
C LYS A 39 3.34 -12.47 1.30
N LYS A 40 3.98 -13.42 0.61
CA LYS A 40 5.23 -14.05 1.05
C LYS A 40 6.39 -13.05 1.13
N SER A 41 6.41 -12.06 0.23
CA SER A 41 7.48 -11.06 0.18
C SER A 41 7.26 -9.91 1.16
N ALA A 42 6.03 -9.69 1.64
CA ALA A 42 5.63 -8.50 2.39
C ALA A 42 6.55 -8.18 3.60
N LYS A 43 6.97 -9.19 4.36
CA LYS A 43 7.84 -8.96 5.52
C LYS A 43 9.26 -8.50 5.13
N ALA A 44 9.84 -9.15 4.11
CA ALA A 44 11.18 -8.82 3.62
C ALA A 44 11.19 -7.51 2.82
N ASP A 45 10.09 -7.21 2.15
CA ASP A 45 9.93 -6.02 1.31
C ASP A 45 9.83 -4.73 2.11
N PHE A 46 9.35 -4.79 3.36
CA PHE A 46 9.17 -3.62 4.19
C PHE A 46 10.46 -2.82 4.39
N SER A 47 11.60 -3.49 4.61
CA SER A 47 12.89 -2.83 4.86
C SER A 47 13.49 -2.15 3.63
N LYS A 48 13.16 -2.61 2.42
CA LYS A 48 13.64 -2.06 1.14
C LYS A 48 12.59 -1.21 0.41
N SER A 49 11.44 -1.00 1.03
CA SER A 49 10.31 -0.30 0.42
C SER A 49 10.60 1.20 0.26
N TYR A 50 10.10 1.76 -0.84
CA TYR A 50 10.22 3.20 -1.11
C TYR A 50 9.19 3.96 -0.27
N ARG A 51 9.62 5.02 0.42
CA ARG A 51 8.77 5.84 1.28
C ARG A 51 8.05 6.93 0.48
N PHE A 52 6.77 7.13 0.79
CA PHE A 52 5.92 8.19 0.29
C PHE A 52 5.27 8.92 1.46
N ASP A 53 5.11 10.23 1.35
CA ASP A 53 4.44 11.01 2.38
C ASP A 53 2.94 10.72 2.39
N ALA A 54 2.34 10.70 3.58
CA ALA A 54 0.89 10.54 3.67
C ALA A 54 0.17 11.82 3.20
N PRO A 55 -1.00 11.70 2.55
CA PRO A 55 -1.80 12.84 2.15
C PRO A 55 -2.22 13.63 3.37
N GLN A 56 -1.98 14.94 3.28
CA GLN A 56 -2.38 15.90 4.29
C GLN A 56 -3.61 16.67 3.82
N ASN A 57 -4.42 17.14 4.77
CA ASN A 57 -5.50 18.06 4.44
C ASN A 57 -4.95 19.47 4.13
N ALA A 58 -5.83 20.43 3.81
CA ALA A 58 -5.45 21.81 3.51
C ALA A 58 -4.71 22.53 4.66
N ASP A 59 -4.84 22.04 5.90
CA ASP A 59 -4.15 22.56 7.08
C ASP A 59 -2.83 21.83 7.39
N GLY A 60 -2.38 20.91 6.53
CA GLY A 60 -1.18 20.10 6.75
C GLY A 60 -1.37 18.95 7.76
N LYS A 61 -2.61 18.63 8.15
CA LYS A 61 -2.88 17.55 9.12
C LYS A 61 -2.96 16.19 8.45
N LEU A 62 -2.34 15.21 9.10
CA LEU A 62 -2.42 13.80 8.72
C LEU A 62 -3.85 13.27 8.83
N MET A 63 -4.16 12.33 7.97
CA MET A 63 -5.40 11.58 7.98
C MET A 63 -5.42 10.57 9.13
N THR A 64 -6.56 10.43 9.80
CA THR A 64 -6.78 9.35 10.79
C THR A 64 -7.04 8.03 10.09
N ASP A 65 -6.72 6.91 10.75
CA ASP A 65 -7.03 5.56 10.25
C ASP A 65 -8.51 5.40 9.88
N ARG A 66 -9.41 5.97 10.70
CA ARG A 66 -10.85 5.94 10.46
C ARG A 66 -11.25 6.68 9.17
N GLN A 67 -10.58 7.78 8.85
CA GLN A 67 -10.81 8.51 7.60
C GLN A 67 -10.28 7.70 6.41
N PHE A 68 -9.10 7.10 6.54
CA PHE A 68 -8.53 6.22 5.52
C PHE A 68 -9.47 5.06 5.19
N TRP A 69 -9.92 4.32 6.21
CA TRP A 69 -10.85 3.19 6.03
C TRP A 69 -12.17 3.60 5.36
N LYS A 70 -12.68 4.81 5.64
CA LYS A 70 -13.87 5.34 4.95
C LYS A 70 -13.63 5.60 3.46
N LEU A 71 -12.42 6.02 3.08
CA LEU A 71 -12.05 6.24 1.68
C LEU A 71 -11.81 4.91 0.97
N GLU A 72 -11.17 3.96 1.64
CA GLU A 72 -10.95 2.60 1.16
C GLU A 72 -12.28 1.91 0.80
N LYS A 73 -13.26 1.97 1.71
CA LYS A 73 -14.62 1.45 1.48
C LYS A 73 -15.36 2.08 0.30
N ARG A 74 -14.93 3.23 -0.18
CA ARG A 74 -15.51 3.93 -1.34
C ARG A 74 -14.72 3.65 -2.62
N ASN A 75 -13.85 2.64 -2.62
CA ASN A 75 -12.95 2.27 -3.72
C ASN A 75 -12.07 3.44 -4.20
N LYS A 76 -11.73 4.38 -3.31
CA LYS A 76 -10.91 5.56 -3.65
C LYS A 76 -9.40 5.29 -3.56
N HIS A 77 -8.98 4.04 -3.82
CA HIS A 77 -7.57 3.63 -3.77
C HIS A 77 -6.69 4.47 -4.70
N PHE A 78 -7.19 4.84 -5.88
CA PHE A 78 -6.46 5.72 -6.81
C PHE A 78 -6.11 7.08 -6.21
N VAL A 79 -7.02 7.68 -5.45
CA VAL A 79 -6.78 8.97 -4.80
C VAL A 79 -5.81 8.81 -3.62
N LEU A 80 -5.89 7.68 -2.90
CA LEU A 80 -5.04 7.42 -1.75
C LEU A 80 -3.58 7.12 -2.14
N PHE A 81 -3.37 6.48 -3.29
CA PHE A 81 -2.09 5.97 -3.73
C PHE A 81 -1.61 6.59 -5.04
N GLU A 82 -2.14 7.75 -5.42
CA GLU A 82 -1.84 8.41 -6.70
C GLU A 82 -0.33 8.58 -6.92
N GLU A 83 0.40 9.04 -5.90
CA GLU A 83 1.85 9.24 -5.99
C GLU A 83 2.59 7.91 -6.18
N ILE A 84 2.14 6.84 -5.52
CA ILE A 84 2.68 5.49 -5.67
C ILE A 84 2.46 5.00 -7.10
N PHE A 85 1.24 5.12 -7.60
CA PHE A 85 0.85 4.65 -8.93
C PHE A 85 1.57 5.42 -10.04
N SER A 86 1.70 6.73 -9.88
CA SER A 86 2.46 7.59 -10.78
C SER A 86 3.95 7.21 -10.80
N LYS A 87 4.57 7.01 -9.63
CA LYS A 87 5.99 6.62 -9.53
C LYS A 87 6.28 5.30 -10.24
N PHE A 88 5.42 4.30 -10.07
CA PHE A 88 5.63 2.96 -10.60
C PHE A 88 4.95 2.70 -11.96
N LYS A 89 4.36 3.75 -12.59
CA LYS A 89 3.71 3.68 -13.91
C LYS A 89 2.66 2.57 -13.99
N ILE A 90 1.81 2.54 -12.98
CA ILE A 90 0.85 1.48 -12.73
C ILE A 90 -0.36 1.62 -13.67
N PRO A 91 -0.86 0.51 -14.27
CA PRO A 91 -2.06 0.54 -15.11
C PRO A 91 -3.34 0.83 -14.31
N GLU A 92 -4.44 1.14 -15.00
CA GLU A 92 -5.74 1.52 -14.37
C GLU A 92 -6.31 0.47 -13.40
N ASN A 93 -5.99 -0.81 -13.55
CA ASN A 93 -6.46 -1.88 -12.66
C ASN A 93 -5.27 -2.67 -12.10
N PRO A 94 -4.59 -2.16 -11.06
CA PRO A 94 -3.41 -2.83 -10.56
C PRO A 94 -3.73 -3.90 -9.54
N LEU A 95 -2.96 -4.99 -9.62
CA LEU A 95 -2.95 -5.99 -8.57
C LEU A 95 -2.03 -5.53 -7.44
N ILE A 96 -2.63 -5.18 -6.31
CA ILE A 96 -1.92 -4.67 -5.13
C ILE A 96 -2.21 -5.52 -3.90
N CYS A 97 -1.24 -5.59 -3.00
CA CYS A 97 -1.41 -6.09 -1.65
C CYS A 97 -1.11 -4.95 -0.67
N VAL A 98 -2.06 -4.64 0.21
CA VAL A 98 -1.90 -3.58 1.22
C VAL A 98 -1.70 -4.24 2.58
N THR A 99 -0.56 -3.97 3.21
CA THR A 99 -0.21 -4.44 4.55
C THR A 99 -0.26 -3.28 5.52
N ARG A 100 -0.99 -3.44 6.63
CA ARG A 100 -1.05 -2.42 7.69
C ARG A 100 0.11 -2.61 8.66
N VAL A 101 0.80 -1.51 8.97
CA VAL A 101 1.84 -1.45 10.00
C VAL A 101 1.35 -0.50 11.08
N ILE A 102 1.01 -1.04 12.24
CA ILE A 102 0.42 -0.27 13.35
C ILE A 102 1.45 -0.19 14.47
N ASP A 103 1.84 1.03 14.85
CA ASP A 103 2.82 1.29 15.91
C ASP A 103 4.09 0.43 15.75
N ASN A 104 4.64 0.45 14.52
CA ASN A 104 5.80 -0.34 14.06
C ASN A 104 5.61 -1.88 14.04
N LYS A 105 4.39 -2.40 14.17
CA LYS A 105 4.10 -3.84 14.03
C LYS A 105 3.39 -4.13 12.71
N ILE A 106 3.99 -5.00 11.90
CA ILE A 106 3.36 -5.50 10.67
C ILE A 106 2.25 -6.48 11.06
N LEU A 107 1.02 -6.16 10.71
CA LEU A 107 -0.11 -7.09 10.78
C LEU A 107 -0.19 -7.86 9.45
N SER A 108 0.70 -8.83 9.25
CA SER A 108 0.52 -9.83 8.20
C SER A 108 -0.47 -10.86 8.74
N GLY A 109 -1.64 -11.00 8.10
CA GLY A 109 -2.75 -11.84 8.56
C GLY A 109 -2.45 -13.35 8.55
N GLU A 110 -1.58 -13.79 9.46
CA GLU A 110 -1.56 -15.15 9.98
C GLU A 110 -2.31 -15.14 11.31
N GLU A 111 -3.62 -15.43 11.24
CA GLU A 111 -4.40 -16.09 12.30
C GLU A 111 -4.94 -17.40 11.72
#